data_AF-A0A540WR25-F1
#
_entry.id   AF-A0A540WR25-F1
#
_cell.length_a   1.000
_cell.length_b   1.000
_cell.length_c   1.000
_cell.angle_alpha   90.00
_cell.angle_beta   90.00
_cell.angle_gamma   90.00
#
_symmetry.space_group_name_H-M   'P 1'
#
loop_
_entity.id
_entity.type
_entity.pdbx_description
1 polymer ?
#
loop_
_entity_poly.entity_id
_entity_poly.type
_entity_poly.pdbx_seq_one_letter_code
_entity_poly.pdbx_strand_id
1 'polypeptide(L)'
;MAPRHWLMLSCVVGLSGCGPQESSLPEVADPGRTVAALAQQGTVQLNLLYVHGVKGCQGQRERAEGSLDELDAAINAALPARIAAYEAAHPGTTVVVRSARANLYTAPASAHHPSDSTNPLNMDDWEAGDPGCSASRQGAPCTTAYEWRYRLAREIERRFPSDAKNVLLVGHSTGGRVALEVAANVGVDGVGTQDWGVQGRIAGVVSIQGMVDSLGTSKYNVVGAASFVTTCKNGEVILGYGDSCAPGNGWCEYAGNVGGFPAADWVARNKHALMLTSWASCSPSLWTGYSDGSLPFDAQGSGLAVGLGMTPAAGKTWRPSHGIKYGSFCHGTITDPSASGHAQAVTAARDRILDWVFARATGVASSGSLSTSSSIAYNASTPTYAIGSGCPAGKGDEGLQVVGVCKHPGYFDGDDHAIAASELTLTDGPNCTGAFKWTQRHDSGNKHAATFWWKTQSLPEEQGLLATLPAD
;
A
#
# COMPACT_ATOMS: atom_id res chain seq x y z
N MET A 1 23.80 68.86 -8.14
CA MET A 1 24.19 68.98 -9.56
C MET A 1 23.64 67.79 -10.31
N ALA A 2 23.23 68.05 -11.56
CA ALA A 2 22.44 67.23 -12.46
C ALA A 2 23.00 65.82 -12.79
N PRO A 3 22.16 64.93 -13.37
CA PRO A 3 22.30 63.47 -13.40
C PRO A 3 22.70 62.89 -14.76
N ARG A 4 23.11 61.61 -14.83
CA ARG A 4 23.24 60.76 -16.05
C ARG A 4 23.29 59.27 -15.62
N HIS A 5 22.76 58.22 -16.26
CA HIS A 5 21.90 58.00 -17.43
C HIS A 5 21.33 56.56 -17.35
N TRP A 6 20.04 56.44 -17.69
CA TRP A 6 19.38 55.43 -18.51
C TRP A 6 20.22 54.29 -19.14
N LEU A 7 19.71 53.05 -19.04
CA LEU A 7 19.44 52.21 -20.23
C LEU A 7 18.33 51.18 -19.92
N MET A 8 17.13 51.47 -20.43
CA MET A 8 16.09 50.49 -20.72
C MET A 8 16.33 49.98 -22.14
N LEU A 9 16.21 48.66 -22.34
CA LEU A 9 16.09 48.08 -23.67
C LEU A 9 14.67 47.50 -23.82
N SER A 10 13.95 48.00 -24.82
CA SER A 10 12.70 47.44 -25.33
C SER A 10 12.74 47.55 -26.85
N CYS A 11 12.41 46.45 -27.54
CA CYS A 11 11.81 46.38 -28.88
C CYS A 11 11.10 45.00 -28.96
N VAL A 12 9.78 44.85 -29.19
CA VAL A 12 8.98 45.17 -30.40
C VAL A 12 9.38 44.22 -31.54
N VAL A 13 8.55 43.47 -32.28
CA VAL A 13 7.09 43.27 -32.45
C VAL A 13 6.91 41.96 -33.25
N GLY A 14 5.74 41.32 -33.17
CA GLY A 14 5.34 40.26 -34.11
C GLY A 14 3.90 39.79 -33.95
N LEU A 15 2.94 40.66 -34.28
CA LEU A 15 1.52 40.30 -34.48
C LEU A 15 1.35 39.60 -35.83
N SER A 16 0.75 38.42 -35.83
CA SER A 16 -0.07 37.92 -36.94
C SER A 16 -1.28 37.21 -36.37
N GLY A 17 -2.46 37.80 -36.62
CA GLY A 17 -3.75 37.25 -36.25
C GLY A 17 -4.31 36.34 -37.33
N CYS A 18 -5.14 35.39 -36.91
CA CYS A 18 -6.36 34.90 -37.55
C CYS A 18 -7.12 34.08 -36.50
N GLY A 19 -8.36 34.47 -36.16
CA GLY A 19 -9.34 33.53 -35.60
C GLY A 19 -10.35 33.15 -36.69
N PRO A 20 -11.46 32.51 -36.35
CA PRO A 20 -11.61 31.22 -35.68
C PRO A 20 -11.88 30.11 -36.74
N GLN A 21 -11.52 28.85 -36.46
CA GLN A 21 -11.99 27.73 -37.27
C GLN A 21 -12.69 26.72 -36.37
N GLU A 22 -14.02 26.84 -36.34
CA GLU A 22 -14.91 25.73 -36.01
C GLU A 22 -14.58 24.55 -36.95
N SER A 23 -14.07 23.47 -36.38
CA SER A 23 -14.20 22.14 -36.98
C SER A 23 -15.27 21.40 -36.19
N SER A 24 -16.48 21.44 -36.73
CA SER A 24 -17.55 20.50 -36.42
C SER A 24 -17.05 19.08 -36.71
N LEU A 25 -16.71 18.33 -35.67
CA LEU A 25 -16.65 16.87 -35.75
C LEU A 25 -18.08 16.33 -35.57
N PRO A 26 -18.51 15.35 -36.39
CA PRO A 26 -19.85 14.83 -36.31
C PRO A 26 -20.02 14.02 -35.02
N GLU A 27 -21.01 14.42 -34.24
CA GLU A 27 -21.70 13.59 -33.28
C GLU A 27 -22.37 12.43 -34.05
N VAL A 28 -21.75 11.25 -33.98
CA VAL A 28 -22.42 9.98 -34.27
C VAL A 28 -22.38 9.18 -32.98
N ALA A 29 -23.51 9.18 -32.28
CA ALA A 29 -23.80 8.16 -31.31
C ALA A 29 -23.81 6.80 -32.01
N ASP A 30 -23.06 5.83 -31.47
CA ASP A 30 -23.28 4.42 -31.75
C ASP A 30 -23.94 3.79 -30.51
N PRO A 31 -25.29 3.75 -30.44
CA PRO A 31 -26.00 3.05 -29.39
C PRO A 31 -26.05 1.57 -29.77
N GLY A 32 -24.99 0.82 -29.49
CA GLY A 32 -25.03 -0.61 -29.79
C GLY A 32 -23.73 -1.39 -29.78
N ARG A 33 -22.57 -0.78 -29.51
CA ARG A 33 -21.34 -1.54 -29.37
C ARG A 33 -21.24 -2.15 -27.97
N THR A 34 -22.00 -3.21 -27.74
CA THR A 34 -21.53 -4.32 -26.89
C THR A 34 -20.16 -4.70 -27.42
N VAL A 35 -19.12 -4.17 -26.79
CA VAL A 35 -17.78 -4.75 -26.90
C VAL A 35 -17.97 -6.13 -26.28
N ALA A 36 -18.22 -7.13 -27.12
CA ALA A 36 -18.06 -8.50 -26.69
C ALA A 36 -16.63 -8.56 -26.18
N ALA A 37 -16.49 -8.68 -24.86
CA ALA A 37 -15.28 -9.13 -24.17
C ALA A 37 -14.55 -10.08 -25.12
N LEU A 38 -13.38 -9.67 -25.60
CA LEU A 38 -12.49 -10.61 -26.27
C LEU A 38 -12.04 -11.55 -25.15
N ALA A 39 -12.86 -12.57 -24.89
CA ALA A 39 -12.59 -13.58 -23.89
C ALA A 39 -11.15 -14.01 -24.09
N GLN A 40 -10.34 -13.85 -23.05
CA GLN A 40 -8.92 -14.10 -23.13
C GLN A 40 -8.69 -15.58 -23.48
N GLN A 41 -8.35 -15.85 -24.74
CA GLN A 41 -8.08 -17.21 -25.22
C GLN A 41 -6.60 -17.55 -25.05
N GLY A 42 -6.32 -18.82 -24.73
CA GLY A 42 -4.97 -19.34 -24.57
C GLY A 42 -4.57 -19.58 -23.12
N THR A 43 -3.28 -19.81 -22.92
CA THR A 43 -2.71 -20.11 -21.60
C THR A 43 -2.39 -18.83 -20.86
N VAL A 44 -2.96 -18.66 -19.67
CA VAL A 44 -2.63 -17.60 -18.72
C VAL A 44 -1.73 -18.20 -17.65
N GLN A 45 -0.43 -17.95 -17.73
CA GLN A 45 0.47 -18.30 -16.65
C GLN A 45 0.41 -17.23 -15.54
N LEU A 46 0.17 -17.64 -14.30
CA LEU A 46 0.19 -16.81 -13.10
C LEU A 46 1.39 -17.20 -12.23
N ASN A 47 2.25 -16.23 -11.88
CA ASN A 47 3.47 -16.49 -11.11
C ASN A 47 3.38 -15.80 -9.74
N LEU A 48 3.25 -16.56 -8.65
CA LEU A 48 3.14 -16.04 -7.29
C LEU A 48 4.52 -16.06 -6.61
N LEU A 49 5.02 -14.91 -6.16
CA LEU A 49 6.24 -14.81 -5.36
C LEU A 49 5.94 -14.32 -3.95
N TYR A 50 6.17 -15.19 -2.96
CA TYR A 50 6.01 -14.85 -1.55
C TYR A 50 7.29 -14.24 -1.00
N VAL A 51 7.16 -13.06 -0.37
CA VAL A 51 8.29 -12.35 0.24
C VAL A 51 7.93 -11.90 1.65
N HIS A 52 8.71 -12.37 2.62
CA HIS A 52 8.60 -11.89 3.99
C HIS A 52 9.54 -10.71 4.22
N GLY A 53 9.09 -9.79 5.09
CA GLY A 53 9.90 -8.69 5.56
C GLY A 53 10.91 -9.09 6.63
N VAL A 54 11.18 -8.15 7.54
CA VAL A 54 12.30 -8.26 8.46
C VAL A 54 12.17 -9.37 9.48
N LYS A 55 13.29 -10.03 9.76
CA LYS A 55 13.50 -10.97 10.86
C LYS A 55 14.62 -10.46 11.78
N GLY A 56 14.35 -10.49 13.08
CA GLY A 56 15.31 -9.99 14.08
C GLY A 56 16.52 -10.90 14.24
N CYS A 57 16.28 -12.21 14.39
CA CYS A 57 17.33 -13.16 14.75
C CYS A 57 17.95 -13.84 13.52
N GLN A 58 19.26 -14.15 13.56
CA GLN A 58 19.99 -14.78 12.46
C GLN A 58 19.30 -16.04 11.91
N GLY A 59 18.98 -17.01 12.77
CA GLY A 59 18.33 -18.26 12.34
C GLY A 59 16.91 -18.09 11.79
N GLN A 60 16.28 -16.92 12.00
CA GLN A 60 15.03 -16.54 11.35
C GLN A 60 15.29 -15.89 9.99
N ARG A 61 16.33 -15.07 9.85
CA ARG A 61 16.77 -14.48 8.57
C ARG A 61 17.16 -15.56 7.57
N GLU A 62 17.92 -16.57 8.01
CA GLU A 62 18.32 -17.72 7.18
C GLU A 62 17.13 -18.52 6.67
N ARG A 63 16.01 -18.55 7.41
CA ARG A 63 14.79 -19.29 7.07
C ARG A 63 13.64 -18.37 6.66
N ALA A 64 13.90 -17.11 6.31
CA ALA A 64 12.84 -16.13 6.11
C ALA A 64 11.91 -16.49 4.94
N GLU A 65 12.40 -17.19 3.91
CA GLU A 65 11.56 -17.72 2.81
C GLU A 65 10.42 -18.63 3.31
N GLY A 66 10.62 -19.32 4.44
CA GLY A 66 9.64 -20.23 5.04
C GLY A 66 8.49 -19.51 5.77
N SER A 67 8.56 -18.19 5.93
CA SER A 67 7.65 -17.45 6.82
C SER A 67 6.20 -17.38 6.32
N LEU A 68 5.96 -17.67 5.04
CA LEU A 68 4.63 -17.65 4.41
C LEU A 68 4.25 -19.03 3.87
N ASP A 69 4.91 -20.10 4.31
CA ASP A 69 4.70 -21.46 3.82
C ASP A 69 3.25 -21.93 3.98
N GLU A 70 2.63 -21.64 5.13
CA GLU A 70 1.24 -22.03 5.37
C GLU A 70 0.26 -21.24 4.49
N LEU A 71 0.55 -19.97 4.18
CA LEU A 71 -0.25 -19.18 3.24
C LEU A 71 -0.10 -19.71 1.80
N ASP A 72 1.12 -19.98 1.36
CA ASP A 72 1.42 -20.57 0.06
C ASP A 72 0.72 -21.93 -0.09
N ALA A 73 0.85 -22.81 0.91
CA ALA A 73 0.18 -24.10 0.93
C ALA A 73 -1.35 -23.97 0.89
N ALA A 74 -1.93 -23.03 1.66
CA ALA A 74 -3.37 -22.81 1.68
C ALA A 74 -3.90 -22.26 0.34
N ILE A 75 -3.15 -21.38 -0.33
CA ILE A 75 -3.47 -20.89 -1.67
C ILE A 75 -3.38 -22.04 -2.68
N ASN A 76 -2.26 -22.76 -2.72
CA ASN A 76 -2.05 -23.85 -3.67
C ASN A 76 -3.09 -24.98 -3.52
N ALA A 77 -3.53 -25.26 -2.30
CA ALA A 77 -4.59 -26.24 -2.06
C ALA A 77 -5.95 -25.81 -2.63
N ALA A 78 -6.25 -24.50 -2.65
CA ALA A 78 -7.53 -23.97 -3.13
C ALA A 78 -7.53 -23.62 -4.63
N LEU A 79 -6.34 -23.44 -5.25
CA LEU A 79 -6.20 -23.08 -6.66
C LEU A 79 -6.90 -24.05 -7.64
N PRO A 80 -6.81 -25.39 -7.52
CA PRO A 80 -7.41 -26.30 -8.51
C PRO A 80 -8.92 -26.08 -8.68
N ALA A 81 -9.65 -25.91 -7.58
CA ALA A 81 -11.09 -25.68 -7.64
C ALA A 81 -11.43 -24.30 -8.23
N ARG A 82 -10.62 -23.27 -7.92
CA ARG A 82 -10.81 -21.91 -8.47
C ARG A 82 -10.49 -21.86 -9.96
N ILE A 83 -9.44 -22.53 -10.40
CA ILE A 83 -9.04 -22.65 -11.81
C ILE A 83 -10.12 -23.38 -12.60
N ALA A 84 -10.57 -24.56 -12.12
CA ALA A 84 -11.60 -25.33 -12.82
C ALA A 84 -12.91 -24.53 -12.97
N ALA A 85 -13.32 -23.79 -11.93
CA ALA A 85 -14.49 -22.92 -12.01
C ALA A 85 -14.29 -21.77 -13.01
N TYR A 86 -13.11 -21.16 -13.05
CA TYR A 86 -12.79 -20.08 -13.97
C TYR A 86 -12.73 -20.56 -15.43
N GLU A 87 -12.03 -21.67 -15.72
CA GLU A 87 -11.94 -22.24 -17.07
C GLU A 87 -13.29 -22.73 -17.59
N ALA A 88 -14.17 -23.23 -16.71
CA ALA A 88 -15.54 -23.57 -17.07
C ALA A 88 -16.38 -22.34 -17.47
N ALA A 89 -16.14 -21.20 -16.81
CA ALA A 89 -16.79 -19.93 -17.12
C ALA A 89 -16.18 -19.21 -18.32
N HIS A 90 -14.93 -19.52 -18.69
CA HIS A 90 -14.17 -18.89 -19.77
C HIS A 90 -13.62 -19.96 -20.74
N PRO A 91 -14.47 -20.53 -21.61
CA PRO A 91 -14.03 -21.56 -22.56
C PRO A 91 -12.91 -21.08 -23.47
N GLY A 92 -11.86 -21.88 -23.62
CA GLY A 92 -10.68 -21.54 -24.42
C GLY A 92 -9.55 -20.90 -23.63
N THR A 93 -9.74 -20.65 -22.33
CA THR A 93 -8.68 -20.24 -21.41
C THR A 93 -8.12 -21.46 -20.67
N THR A 94 -6.80 -21.49 -20.45
CA THR A 94 -6.14 -22.44 -19.55
C THR A 94 -5.30 -21.67 -18.54
N VAL A 95 -5.45 -21.92 -17.25
CA VAL A 95 -4.71 -21.22 -16.20
C VAL A 95 -3.64 -22.12 -15.62
N VAL A 96 -2.38 -21.66 -15.70
CA VAL A 96 -1.23 -22.37 -15.11
C VAL A 96 -0.67 -21.52 -13.99
N VAL A 97 -0.56 -22.06 -12.78
CA VAL A 97 -0.01 -21.32 -11.64
C VAL A 97 1.35 -21.89 -11.24
N ARG A 98 2.31 -20.99 -11.00
CA ARG A 98 3.61 -21.31 -10.40
C ARG A 98 3.80 -20.48 -9.15
N SER A 99 4.23 -21.12 -8.07
CA SER A 99 4.50 -20.46 -6.79
C SER A 99 5.98 -20.59 -6.44
N ALA A 100 6.56 -19.51 -5.93
CA ALA A 100 7.94 -19.46 -5.46
C ALA A 100 8.03 -18.59 -4.20
N ARG A 101 9.13 -18.77 -3.46
CA ARG A 101 9.39 -18.05 -2.20
C ARG A 101 10.74 -17.35 -2.32
N ALA A 102 10.84 -16.15 -1.76
CA ALA A 102 12.08 -15.38 -1.75
C ALA A 102 12.60 -15.23 -0.32
N ASN A 103 13.90 -15.51 -0.14
CA ASN A 103 14.63 -15.08 1.04
C ASN A 103 15.57 -13.94 0.65
N LEU A 104 15.19 -12.71 1.00
CA LEU A 104 16.01 -11.56 0.65
C LEU A 104 17.33 -11.53 1.44
N TYR A 105 17.36 -12.08 2.66
CA TYR A 105 18.58 -12.12 3.47
C TYR A 105 19.69 -12.97 2.86
N THR A 106 19.33 -14.01 2.11
CA THR A 106 20.29 -14.96 1.50
C THR A 106 20.37 -14.82 -0.02
N ALA A 107 19.61 -13.90 -0.62
CA ALA A 107 19.68 -13.62 -2.04
C ALA A 107 21.03 -12.95 -2.39
N PRO A 108 21.55 -13.14 -3.62
CA PRO A 108 22.82 -12.55 -4.03
C PRO A 108 22.85 -11.04 -3.81
N ALA A 109 23.89 -10.57 -3.13
CA ALA A 109 24.02 -9.17 -2.79
C ALA A 109 24.33 -8.30 -4.02
N SER A 110 24.02 -7.01 -3.93
CA SER A 110 24.45 -6.06 -4.96
C SER A 110 25.96 -5.79 -4.87
N ALA A 111 26.55 -5.32 -5.97
CA ALA A 111 27.94 -4.86 -5.97
C ALA A 111 28.17 -3.59 -5.12
N HIS A 112 27.10 -3.00 -4.60
CA HIS A 112 27.11 -1.82 -3.75
C HIS A 112 26.91 -2.16 -2.27
N HIS A 113 26.72 -3.44 -1.92
CA HIS A 113 26.62 -3.86 -0.53
C HIS A 113 27.91 -3.47 0.23
N PRO A 114 27.82 -2.81 1.40
CA PRO A 114 28.98 -2.28 2.11
C PRO A 114 30.03 -3.36 2.39
N SER A 115 31.27 -3.10 1.97
CA SER A 115 32.35 -4.11 2.04
C SER A 115 32.81 -4.44 3.46
N ASP A 116 32.50 -3.58 4.41
CA ASP A 116 32.80 -3.68 5.83
C ASP A 116 31.66 -4.32 6.64
N SER A 117 30.52 -4.62 6.01
CA SER A 117 29.43 -5.38 6.62
C SER A 117 29.90 -6.79 6.99
N THR A 118 30.18 -7.02 8.27
CA THR A 118 30.71 -8.31 8.78
C THR A 118 29.71 -9.46 8.74
N ASN A 119 28.42 -9.20 8.46
CA ASN A 119 27.38 -10.20 8.30
C ASN A 119 26.59 -9.99 7.00
N PRO A 120 26.67 -10.88 5.99
CA PRO A 120 25.97 -10.71 4.70
C PRO A 120 24.43 -10.79 4.81
N LEU A 121 23.91 -11.25 5.95
CA LEU A 121 22.49 -11.24 6.29
C LEU A 121 22.04 -9.91 6.93
N ASN A 122 22.95 -8.96 7.16
CA ASN A 122 22.58 -7.58 7.48
C ASN A 122 22.32 -6.86 6.15
N MET A 123 21.04 -6.63 5.86
CA MET A 123 20.64 -5.90 4.64
C MET A 123 20.60 -4.38 4.84
N ASP A 124 21.06 -3.96 6.01
CA ASP A 124 20.72 -2.69 6.65
C ASP A 124 21.98 -1.92 7.09
N ASP A 125 23.17 -2.49 6.87
CA ASP A 125 24.47 -2.02 7.36
C ASP A 125 25.04 -0.83 6.56
N TRP A 126 24.16 0.08 6.13
CA TRP A 126 24.52 1.22 5.29
C TRP A 126 24.94 2.44 6.12
N GLU A 127 26.13 2.96 5.84
CA GLU A 127 26.74 4.11 6.48
C GLU A 127 26.83 5.33 5.55
N ALA A 128 27.02 6.51 6.16
CA ALA A 128 27.26 7.74 5.40
C ALA A 128 28.60 7.65 4.68
N GLY A 129 28.56 7.69 3.34
CA GLY A 129 29.75 7.49 2.49
C GLY A 129 29.70 6.20 1.67
N ASP A 130 28.78 5.28 1.98
CA ASP A 130 28.59 4.06 1.20
C ASP A 130 28.00 4.33 -0.20
N PRO A 131 28.33 3.50 -1.20
CA PRO A 131 27.83 3.66 -2.57
C PRO A 131 26.30 3.63 -2.68
N GLY A 132 25.67 4.80 -2.79
CA GLY A 132 24.21 4.94 -2.87
C GLY A 132 23.60 5.59 -1.64
N CYS A 133 24.33 5.70 -0.52
CA CYS A 133 23.92 6.57 0.58
C CYS A 133 24.31 8.02 0.29
N SER A 134 23.32 8.88 0.04
CA SER A 134 23.54 10.32 -0.16
C SER A 134 23.75 11.09 1.15
N ALA A 135 23.71 10.41 2.30
CA ALA A 135 23.94 11.03 3.59
C ALA A 135 25.42 11.34 3.77
N SER A 136 25.73 12.57 4.19
CA SER A 136 27.09 13.04 4.47
C SER A 136 27.45 13.02 5.97
N ARG A 137 26.54 12.52 6.82
CA ARG A 137 26.70 12.43 8.27
C ARG A 137 26.19 11.08 8.76
N GLN A 138 26.97 10.41 9.62
CA GLN A 138 26.56 9.16 10.25
C GLN A 138 25.25 9.34 11.04
N GLY A 139 24.30 8.42 10.86
CA GLY A 139 22.97 8.46 11.48
C GLY A 139 21.97 9.43 10.84
N ALA A 140 22.28 9.99 9.67
CA ALA A 140 21.29 10.58 8.77
C ALA A 140 20.75 9.47 7.84
N PRO A 141 19.45 9.50 7.46
CA PRO A 141 18.80 8.41 6.76
C PRO A 141 19.49 8.13 5.43
N CYS A 142 20.22 7.03 5.38
CA CYS A 142 20.48 6.35 4.12
C CYS A 142 19.13 5.79 3.66
N THR A 143 18.45 6.47 2.74
CA THR A 143 17.14 6.06 2.16
C THR A 143 17.23 4.81 1.28
N THR A 144 18.37 4.14 1.40
CA THR A 144 18.82 2.85 0.92
C THR A 144 17.71 1.85 0.72
N ALA A 145 17.60 0.81 1.55
CA ALA A 145 16.89 -0.43 1.18
C ALA A 145 17.11 -0.85 -0.29
N TYR A 146 18.20 -0.38 -0.90
CA TYR A 146 18.53 -0.63 -2.29
C TYR A 146 18.78 -2.12 -2.39
N GLU A 147 19.47 -2.66 -1.38
CA GLU A 147 19.70 -4.08 -1.22
C GLU A 147 18.41 -4.90 -1.14
N TRP A 148 17.42 -4.48 -0.34
CA TRP A 148 16.12 -5.14 -0.29
C TRP A 148 15.44 -5.18 -1.67
N ARG A 149 15.41 -4.05 -2.38
CA ARG A 149 14.80 -3.91 -3.71
C ARG A 149 15.56 -4.72 -4.78
N TYR A 150 16.88 -4.58 -4.80
CA TYR A 150 17.80 -5.29 -5.68
C TYR A 150 17.65 -6.80 -5.52
N ARG A 151 17.73 -7.30 -4.28
CA ARG A 151 17.62 -8.72 -3.98
C ARG A 151 16.27 -9.29 -4.35
N LEU A 152 15.18 -8.53 -4.17
CA LEU A 152 13.86 -8.97 -4.65
C LEU A 152 13.81 -9.06 -6.18
N ALA A 153 14.38 -8.07 -6.89
CA ALA A 153 14.47 -8.14 -8.35
C ALA A 153 15.29 -9.35 -8.83
N ARG A 154 16.43 -9.65 -8.18
CA ARG A 154 17.24 -10.85 -8.47
C ARG A 154 16.49 -12.15 -8.16
N GLU A 155 15.72 -12.21 -7.08
CA GLU A 155 14.88 -13.37 -6.79
C GLU A 155 13.79 -13.58 -7.85
N ILE A 156 13.18 -12.52 -8.38
CA ILE A 156 12.20 -12.64 -9.49
C ILE A 156 12.85 -13.29 -10.72
N GLU A 157 14.06 -12.85 -11.10
CA GLU A 157 14.81 -13.44 -12.21
C GLU A 157 15.26 -14.88 -11.96
N ARG A 158 15.67 -15.20 -10.73
CA ARG A 158 16.14 -16.55 -10.37
C ARG A 158 15.00 -17.56 -10.29
N ARG A 159 13.83 -17.14 -9.80
CA ARG A 159 12.70 -18.03 -9.53
C ARG A 159 11.79 -18.22 -10.75
N PHE A 160 11.79 -17.29 -11.70
CA PHE A 160 10.96 -17.38 -12.89
C PHE A 160 11.75 -17.16 -14.19
N PRO A 161 11.45 -17.90 -15.27
CA PRO A 161 12.03 -17.69 -16.60
C PRO A 161 11.98 -16.23 -17.04
N SER A 162 12.96 -15.77 -17.82
CA SER A 162 13.09 -14.36 -18.24
C SER A 162 11.89 -13.83 -19.02
N ASP A 163 11.15 -14.71 -19.69
CA ASP A 163 9.93 -14.43 -20.44
C ASP A 163 8.65 -14.54 -19.59
N ALA A 164 8.74 -14.97 -18.33
CA ALA A 164 7.58 -15.10 -17.46
C ALA A 164 6.90 -13.74 -17.25
N LYS A 165 5.62 -13.67 -17.62
CA LYS A 165 4.70 -12.54 -17.38
C LYS A 165 3.91 -12.76 -16.09
N ASN A 166 3.01 -11.84 -15.76
CA ASN A 166 1.98 -12.03 -14.73
C ASN A 166 2.52 -12.43 -13.34
N VAL A 167 3.63 -11.82 -12.94
CA VAL A 167 4.19 -11.99 -11.60
C VAL A 167 3.35 -11.19 -10.60
N LEU A 168 2.79 -11.89 -9.61
CA LEU A 168 2.16 -11.31 -8.43
C LEU A 168 3.11 -11.42 -7.24
N LEU A 169 3.45 -10.27 -6.67
CA LEU A 169 4.27 -10.22 -5.46
C LEU A 169 3.35 -10.27 -4.24
N VAL A 170 3.45 -11.32 -3.43
CA VAL A 170 2.71 -11.46 -2.18
C VAL A 170 3.66 -11.16 -1.02
N GLY A 171 3.63 -9.91 -0.57
CA GLY A 171 4.53 -9.39 0.44
C GLY A 171 3.87 -9.24 1.81
N HIS A 172 4.54 -9.73 2.86
CA HIS A 172 4.16 -9.49 4.25
C HIS A 172 5.13 -8.53 4.93
N SER A 173 4.64 -7.68 5.85
CA SER A 173 5.48 -6.75 6.59
C SER A 173 6.25 -5.86 5.61
N THR A 174 7.56 -5.72 5.79
CA THR A 174 8.38 -4.93 4.88
C THR A 174 8.59 -5.59 3.53
N GLY A 175 8.36 -6.90 3.42
CA GLY A 175 8.24 -7.55 2.12
C GLY A 175 7.11 -6.96 1.28
N GLY A 176 6.00 -6.55 1.92
CA GLY A 176 4.90 -5.83 1.26
C GLY A 176 5.34 -4.46 0.75
N ARG A 177 6.12 -3.71 1.55
CA ARG A 177 6.68 -2.41 1.13
C ARG A 177 7.67 -2.57 -0.03
N VAL A 178 8.64 -3.47 0.11
CA VAL A 178 9.68 -3.70 -0.91
C VAL A 178 9.05 -4.20 -2.22
N ALA A 179 8.01 -5.04 -2.15
CA ALA A 179 7.25 -5.44 -3.33
C ALA A 179 6.62 -4.25 -4.05
N LEU A 180 6.02 -3.30 -3.32
CA LEU A 180 5.45 -2.07 -3.90
C LEU A 180 6.56 -1.20 -4.53
N GLU A 181 7.69 -1.04 -3.86
CA GLU A 181 8.80 -0.22 -4.35
C GLU A 181 9.50 -0.79 -5.59
N VAL A 182 9.70 -2.12 -5.65
CA VAL A 182 10.24 -2.79 -6.85
C VAL A 182 9.24 -2.69 -8.01
N ALA A 183 7.94 -2.93 -7.75
CA ALA A 183 6.91 -2.79 -8.77
C ALA A 183 6.81 -1.35 -9.31
N ALA A 184 7.07 -0.35 -8.47
CA ALA A 184 7.02 1.08 -8.81
C ALA A 184 8.35 1.69 -9.29
N ASN A 185 9.39 0.88 -9.56
CA ASN A 185 10.68 1.40 -10.02
C ASN A 185 11.27 2.47 -9.09
N VAL A 186 11.11 2.30 -7.77
CA VAL A 186 11.62 3.28 -6.83
C VAL A 186 13.15 3.24 -6.86
N GLY A 187 13.78 4.39 -7.04
CA GLY A 187 15.22 4.65 -6.92
C GLY A 187 15.54 5.62 -5.80
N VAL A 188 16.68 6.31 -5.87
CA VAL A 188 17.06 7.37 -4.91
C VAL A 188 16.16 8.61 -5.08
N ASP A 189 15.78 8.92 -6.33
CA ASP A 189 14.97 10.08 -6.68
C ASP A 189 13.45 9.80 -6.62
N GLY A 190 13.05 8.64 -6.09
CA GLY A 190 11.66 8.26 -5.89
C GLY A 190 11.11 7.30 -6.94
N VAL A 191 9.79 7.33 -7.16
CA VAL A 191 9.07 6.42 -8.07
C VAL A 191 9.51 6.60 -9.53
N GLY A 192 9.71 5.50 -10.25
CA GLY A 192 10.09 5.53 -11.67
C GLY A 192 11.53 5.95 -11.96
N THR A 193 12.39 6.03 -10.93
CA THR A 193 13.76 6.56 -11.06
C THR A 193 14.84 5.48 -11.08
N GLN A 194 14.48 4.23 -10.80
CA GLN A 194 15.37 3.07 -10.95
C GLN A 194 14.69 2.02 -11.80
N ASP A 195 15.38 1.53 -12.83
CA ASP A 195 14.96 0.32 -13.54
C ASP A 195 15.58 -0.91 -12.85
N TRP A 196 14.74 -1.84 -12.41
CA TRP A 196 15.21 -3.11 -11.83
C TRP A 196 15.17 -4.27 -12.83
N GLY A 197 14.69 -4.05 -14.07
CA GLY A 197 14.64 -5.02 -15.15
C GLY A 197 13.49 -6.04 -15.06
N VAL A 198 12.54 -5.86 -14.14
CA VAL A 198 11.48 -6.85 -13.85
C VAL A 198 10.05 -6.28 -13.94
N GLN A 199 9.89 -4.99 -14.18
CA GLN A 199 8.61 -4.28 -14.04
C GLN A 199 7.60 -4.62 -15.12
N GLY A 200 8.07 -4.94 -16.32
CA GLY A 200 7.21 -5.45 -17.40
C GLY A 200 6.59 -6.80 -17.05
N ARG A 201 7.19 -7.55 -16.12
CA ARG A 201 6.75 -8.90 -15.72
C ARG A 201 5.77 -8.87 -14.54
N ILE A 202 5.81 -7.81 -13.71
CA ILE A 202 4.95 -7.67 -12.53
C ILE A 202 3.57 -7.16 -12.95
N ALA A 203 2.55 -7.97 -12.70
CA ALA A 203 1.15 -7.60 -12.91
C ALA A 203 0.53 -6.94 -11.68
N GLY A 204 0.93 -7.36 -10.47
CA GLY A 204 0.37 -6.77 -9.26
C GLY A 204 1.08 -7.13 -7.96
N VAL A 205 0.63 -6.49 -6.89
CA VAL A 205 1.18 -6.64 -5.55
C VAL A 205 0.05 -6.89 -4.54
N VAL A 206 0.18 -7.95 -3.75
CA VAL A 206 -0.57 -8.17 -2.52
C VAL A 206 0.31 -7.75 -1.36
N SER A 207 -0.12 -6.76 -0.59
CA SER A 207 0.55 -6.31 0.63
C SER A 207 -0.25 -6.75 1.84
N ILE A 208 0.32 -7.61 2.69
CA ILE A 208 -0.31 -8.11 3.91
C ILE A 208 0.36 -7.46 5.11
N GLN A 209 -0.37 -6.61 5.82
CA GLN A 209 0.18 -5.78 6.91
C GLN A 209 1.51 -5.10 6.51
N GLY A 210 1.55 -4.56 5.29
CA GLY A 210 2.76 -3.95 4.75
C GLY A 210 3.10 -2.63 5.44
N MET A 211 4.39 -2.39 5.69
CA MET A 211 4.86 -1.14 6.32
C MET A 211 5.00 -0.02 5.30
N VAL A 212 3.88 0.61 4.90
CA VAL A 212 3.91 1.53 3.75
C VAL A 212 3.96 3.01 4.14
N ASP A 213 3.56 3.41 5.36
CA ASP A 213 3.78 4.79 5.84
C ASP A 213 5.03 4.87 6.73
N SER A 214 5.64 6.05 6.78
CA SER A 214 6.76 6.35 7.67
C SER A 214 6.27 6.59 9.10
N LEU A 215 6.84 5.87 10.07
CA LEU A 215 6.61 6.01 11.51
C LEU A 215 7.10 7.35 12.12
N GLY A 216 8.01 8.07 11.46
CA GLY A 216 8.69 9.28 11.95
C GLY A 216 8.17 10.60 11.39
N THR A 217 7.08 10.58 10.62
CA THR A 217 6.35 11.81 10.32
C THR A 217 5.58 12.26 11.56
N SER A 218 5.33 13.57 11.71
CA SER A 218 4.56 14.19 12.81
C SER A 218 3.16 13.59 13.06
N LYS A 219 2.75 12.63 12.23
CA LYS A 219 1.56 11.81 12.37
C LYS A 219 1.60 10.90 13.59
N TYR A 220 2.77 10.40 14.00
CA TYR A 220 2.88 9.47 15.12
C TYR A 220 3.64 10.11 16.27
N ASN A 221 3.05 10.11 17.47
CA ASN A 221 3.69 10.68 18.66
C ASN A 221 4.63 9.65 19.30
N VAL A 222 5.65 9.23 18.54
CA VAL A 222 6.68 8.30 19.02
C VAL A 222 7.86 9.15 19.52
N VAL A 223 7.68 9.79 20.67
CA VAL A 223 8.71 10.66 21.30
C VAL A 223 9.14 10.05 22.62
N GLY A 224 10.42 9.74 22.77
CA GLY A 224 11.02 9.23 24.00
C GLY A 224 11.98 8.05 23.79
N ALA A 225 12.63 7.62 24.87
CA ALA A 225 13.62 6.53 24.88
C ALA A 225 13.07 5.16 24.41
N ALA A 226 11.74 5.01 24.33
CA ALA A 226 11.03 3.82 23.87
C ALA A 226 10.44 3.96 22.46
N SER A 227 10.79 5.01 21.70
CA SER A 227 10.32 5.14 20.31
C SER A 227 10.98 4.11 19.40
N PHE A 228 10.31 3.67 18.33
CA PHE A 228 10.88 2.74 17.34
C PHE A 228 12.29 3.17 16.89
N VAL A 229 12.45 4.47 16.56
CA VAL A 229 13.74 5.03 16.13
C VAL A 229 14.77 5.07 17.27
N THR A 230 14.37 5.49 18.48
CA THR A 230 15.29 5.60 19.62
C THR A 230 15.72 4.24 20.17
N THR A 231 14.83 3.25 20.21
CA THR A 231 15.16 1.88 20.60
C THR A 231 16.06 1.21 19.58
N CYS A 232 15.84 1.46 18.28
CA CYS A 232 16.77 0.99 17.25
C CYS A 232 18.17 1.62 17.38
N LYS A 233 18.27 2.92 17.70
CA LYS A 233 19.57 3.61 17.88
C LYS A 233 20.26 3.27 19.20
N ASN A 234 19.51 3.08 20.29
CA ASN A 234 20.06 2.81 21.63
C ASN A 234 20.42 1.34 21.88
N GLY A 235 19.86 0.42 21.09
CA GLY A 235 20.21 -1.01 21.13
C GLY A 235 21.68 -1.29 20.80
N GLU A 236 22.35 -0.37 20.09
CA GLU A 236 23.77 -0.51 19.73
C GLU A 236 24.76 -0.10 20.82
N VAL A 237 24.43 0.87 21.68
CA VAL A 237 25.45 1.58 22.48
C VAL A 237 25.47 1.15 23.95
N ILE A 238 24.34 0.72 24.51
CA ILE A 238 24.21 0.68 25.99
C ILE A 238 24.58 -0.66 26.62
N LEU A 239 24.55 -1.80 25.89
CA LEU A 239 24.72 -3.11 26.53
C LEU A 239 25.55 -4.05 25.66
N GLY A 240 26.87 -4.07 25.86
CA GLY A 240 27.79 -5.11 25.34
C GLY A 240 27.49 -6.54 25.85
N TYR A 241 26.22 -6.92 26.00
CA TYR A 241 25.67 -8.21 26.39
C TYR A 241 24.25 -8.36 25.79
N GLY A 242 24.03 -9.31 24.86
CA GLY A 242 22.72 -9.95 24.69
C GLY A 242 22.19 -10.20 23.27
N ASP A 243 22.60 -11.35 22.69
CA ASP A 243 21.94 -12.10 21.61
C ASP A 243 21.88 -11.48 20.19
N SER A 244 22.06 -12.36 19.20
CA SER A 244 21.88 -12.23 17.74
C SER A 244 20.53 -11.67 17.26
N CYS A 245 19.67 -11.24 18.18
CA CYS A 245 18.37 -10.63 17.96
C CYS A 245 18.37 -9.10 18.21
N ALA A 246 19.53 -8.48 18.48
CA ALA A 246 19.66 -7.03 18.63
C ALA A 246 19.46 -6.30 17.27
N PRO A 247 18.68 -5.19 17.21
CA PRO A 247 18.43 -4.43 15.98
C PRO A 247 19.66 -3.66 15.47
N GLY A 248 19.82 -3.57 14.15
CA GLY A 248 20.88 -2.80 13.47
C GLY A 248 20.38 -1.48 12.87
N ASN A 249 21.26 -0.49 12.82
CA ASN A 249 21.04 0.82 12.22
C ASN A 249 20.72 0.77 10.71
N GLY A 250 20.21 1.88 10.16
CA GLY A 250 19.83 2.00 8.75
C GLY A 250 18.41 1.50 8.43
N TRP A 251 18.08 0.26 8.80
CA TRP A 251 16.75 -0.31 8.55
C TRP A 251 15.63 0.40 9.28
N CYS A 252 15.81 0.67 10.57
CA CYS A 252 14.80 1.38 11.32
C CYS A 252 14.64 2.82 10.85
N GLU A 253 15.66 3.41 10.23
CA GLU A 253 15.52 4.71 9.58
C GLU A 253 14.77 4.60 8.26
N TYR A 254 14.99 3.55 7.47
CA TYR A 254 14.20 3.30 6.26
C TYR A 254 12.73 2.97 6.59
N ALA A 255 12.48 2.01 7.48
CA ALA A 255 11.14 1.60 7.92
C ALA A 255 10.42 2.71 8.70
N GLY A 256 11.18 3.44 9.52
CA GLY A 256 10.66 4.48 10.39
C GLY A 256 10.51 5.83 9.71
N ASN A 257 11.46 6.30 8.91
CA ASN A 257 11.46 7.68 8.42
C ASN A 257 11.09 7.83 6.94
N VAL A 258 11.17 6.76 6.15
CA VAL A 258 10.88 6.82 4.71
C VAL A 258 9.52 6.18 4.44
N GLY A 259 8.61 6.93 3.81
CA GLY A 259 7.28 6.42 3.46
C GLY A 259 7.29 5.71 2.11
N GLY A 260 6.74 4.50 2.05
CA GLY A 260 6.44 3.77 0.81
C GLY A 260 5.13 4.22 0.13
N PHE A 261 4.42 5.21 0.69
CA PHE A 261 3.13 5.70 0.16
C PHE A 261 3.18 6.07 -1.32
N PRO A 262 4.19 6.82 -1.83
CA PRO A 262 4.25 7.15 -3.25
C PRO A 262 4.36 5.90 -4.14
N ALA A 263 5.12 4.88 -3.72
CA ALA A 263 5.26 3.63 -4.44
C ALA A 263 3.94 2.88 -4.51
N ALA A 264 3.26 2.76 -3.36
CA ALA A 264 1.95 2.15 -3.27
C ALA A 264 0.92 2.84 -4.16
N ASP A 265 0.94 4.17 -4.18
CA ASP A 265 0.04 4.96 -5.02
C ASP A 265 0.29 4.74 -6.50
N TRP A 266 1.56 4.68 -6.87
CA TRP A 266 1.93 4.36 -8.24
C TRP A 266 1.48 2.95 -8.64
N VAL A 267 1.72 1.93 -7.80
CA VAL A 267 1.30 0.55 -8.10
C VAL A 267 -0.22 0.48 -8.25
N ALA A 268 -0.98 1.11 -7.36
CA ALA A 268 -2.44 1.10 -7.46
C ALA A 268 -2.96 1.79 -8.73
N ARG A 269 -2.25 2.79 -9.27
CA ARG A 269 -2.62 3.48 -10.52
C ARG A 269 -2.21 2.74 -11.79
N ASN A 270 -1.04 2.10 -11.78
CA ASN A 270 -0.38 1.61 -13.00
C ASN A 270 -0.38 0.08 -13.10
N LYS A 271 -0.71 -0.62 -12.03
CA LYS A 271 -0.70 -2.08 -11.87
C LYS A 271 -1.93 -2.50 -11.07
N HIS A 272 -1.95 -3.75 -10.62
CA HIS A 272 -2.98 -4.24 -9.70
C HIS A 272 -2.44 -4.26 -8.26
N ALA A 273 -3.25 -3.79 -7.30
CA ALA A 273 -2.87 -3.79 -5.88
C ALA A 273 -4.00 -4.36 -5.02
N LEU A 274 -3.62 -5.23 -4.08
CA LEU A 274 -4.47 -5.68 -2.98
C LEU A 274 -3.75 -5.38 -1.67
N MET A 275 -4.39 -4.63 -0.79
CA MET A 275 -3.83 -4.33 0.54
C MET A 275 -4.69 -5.01 1.60
N LEU A 276 -4.11 -5.97 2.31
CA LEU A 276 -4.76 -6.71 3.37
C LEU A 276 -4.31 -6.19 4.72
N THR A 277 -5.29 -5.76 5.50
CA THR A 277 -5.02 -5.00 6.72
C THR A 277 -5.77 -5.58 7.90
N SER A 278 -5.07 -5.68 9.03
CA SER A 278 -5.67 -6.10 10.29
C SER A 278 -6.12 -4.86 11.08
N TRP A 279 -7.01 -5.03 12.04
CA TRP A 279 -7.42 -3.96 12.97
C TRP A 279 -7.07 -4.24 14.43
N ALA A 280 -6.30 -5.31 14.72
CA ALA A 280 -5.91 -5.65 16.09
C ALA A 280 -4.85 -4.69 16.65
N SER A 281 -4.97 -4.30 17.94
CA SER A 281 -4.06 -3.37 18.64
C SER A 281 -2.64 -3.92 18.90
N CYS A 282 -2.29 -5.06 18.32
CA CYS A 282 -0.97 -5.70 18.40
C CYS A 282 -0.24 -5.64 17.05
N SER A 283 -0.65 -4.75 16.16
CA SER A 283 0.09 -4.46 14.92
C SER A 283 0.91 -3.17 15.08
N PRO A 284 2.16 -3.31 15.54
CA PRO A 284 3.24 -2.50 15.04
C PRO A 284 4.18 -3.45 14.32
N SER A 285 4.24 -3.28 13.03
CA SER A 285 5.19 -3.96 12.19
C SER A 285 6.61 -3.59 12.69
N LEU A 286 7.24 -4.57 13.36
CA LEU A 286 8.51 -4.64 14.14
C LEU A 286 8.54 -4.05 15.57
N TRP A 287 8.33 -4.94 16.56
CA TRP A 287 9.27 -5.16 17.66
C TRP A 287 9.13 -6.60 18.21
N THR A 288 10.24 -7.22 18.65
CA THR A 288 10.32 -8.59 19.22
C THR A 288 10.21 -8.60 20.74
N GLY A 289 9.69 -7.54 21.35
CA GLY A 289 9.38 -7.48 22.77
C GLY A 289 7.93 -7.07 23.03
N TYR A 290 7.47 -7.31 24.26
CA TYR A 290 6.17 -6.85 24.74
C TYR A 290 6.15 -5.32 24.76
N SER A 291 5.66 -4.69 23.69
CA SER A 291 5.18 -3.31 23.77
C SER A 291 3.66 -3.31 23.74
N ASP A 292 3.10 -2.57 24.69
CA ASP A 292 1.69 -2.31 24.95
C ASP A 292 1.10 -1.23 24.02
N GLY A 293 1.81 -0.86 22.95
CA GLY A 293 1.42 0.20 22.02
C GLY A 293 1.23 -0.30 20.58
N SER A 294 -0.03 -0.42 20.14
CA SER A 294 -0.36 -0.36 18.72
C SER A 294 0.22 0.91 18.11
N LEU A 295 1.06 0.81 17.08
CA LEU A 295 1.31 1.97 16.23
C LEU A 295 -0.02 2.36 15.57
N PRO A 296 -0.40 3.64 15.52
CA PRO A 296 -1.62 4.04 14.85
C PRO A 296 -1.61 3.57 13.39
N PHE A 297 -2.75 3.12 12.89
CA PHE A 297 -2.89 2.41 11.63
C PHE A 297 -2.79 3.29 10.35
N ASP A 298 -2.06 4.42 10.35
CA ASP A 298 -1.89 5.21 9.12
C ASP A 298 -0.93 4.51 8.13
N ALA A 299 -0.31 3.39 8.51
CA ALA A 299 0.62 2.61 7.72
C ALA A 299 -0.02 1.80 6.59
N GLN A 300 -0.78 2.43 5.68
CA GLN A 300 -1.33 1.75 4.50
C GLN A 300 -1.35 2.69 3.31
N GLY A 301 -0.41 2.46 2.40
CA GLY A 301 -0.07 3.41 1.35
C GLY A 301 -1.01 3.36 0.17
N SER A 302 -1.19 4.52 -0.43
CA SER A 302 -2.17 4.84 -1.47
C SER A 302 -3.58 5.14 -0.96
N GLY A 303 -4.03 6.36 -1.25
CA GLY A 303 -5.44 6.71 -1.21
C GLY A 303 -6.31 5.92 -2.21
N LEU A 304 -5.69 5.08 -3.04
CA LEU A 304 -6.33 4.21 -4.04
C LEU A 304 -6.33 2.73 -3.62
N ALA A 305 -5.88 2.39 -2.41
CA ALA A 305 -6.01 1.04 -1.86
C ALA A 305 -7.50 0.71 -1.57
N VAL A 306 -7.90 -0.55 -1.75
CA VAL A 306 -9.30 -1.05 -1.69
C VAL A 306 -9.75 -1.27 -0.25
N GLY A 307 -11.01 -0.97 0.15
CA GLY A 307 -11.48 -1.01 1.56
C GLY A 307 -11.08 0.19 2.46
N LEU A 308 -12.02 0.81 3.17
CA LEU A 308 -11.80 1.91 4.11
C LEU A 308 -12.36 1.53 5.48
N GLY A 309 -11.58 1.72 6.54
CA GLY A 309 -12.03 1.39 7.89
C GLY A 309 -11.44 2.32 8.94
N MET A 310 -11.91 2.17 10.18
CA MET A 310 -11.37 2.89 11.34
C MET A 310 -10.66 1.92 12.28
N THR A 311 -9.61 2.42 12.93
CA THR A 311 -8.85 1.67 13.94
C THR A 311 -8.48 2.59 15.12
N PRO A 312 -8.62 2.14 16.38
CA PRO A 312 -8.24 2.94 17.53
C PRO A 312 -6.72 2.99 17.71
N ALA A 313 -6.17 4.16 17.99
CA ALA A 313 -4.78 4.35 18.41
C ALA A 313 -4.63 4.34 19.94
N ALA A 314 -3.40 4.24 20.44
CA ALA A 314 -3.09 4.45 21.87
C ALA A 314 -3.56 5.85 22.29
N GLY A 315 -4.38 5.94 23.35
CA GLY A 315 -5.02 7.21 23.75
C GLY A 315 -6.33 7.54 23.04
N LYS A 316 -7.02 6.54 22.47
CA LYS A 316 -8.41 6.58 21.93
C LYS A 316 -8.65 7.37 20.64
N THR A 317 -7.70 8.10 20.09
CA THR A 317 -7.89 8.75 18.78
C THR A 317 -8.09 7.72 17.67
N TRP A 318 -9.19 7.82 16.92
CA TRP A 318 -9.45 6.94 15.78
C TRP A 318 -8.78 7.44 14.52
N ARG A 319 -8.33 6.52 13.68
CA ARG A 319 -7.69 6.85 12.40
C ARG A 319 -8.20 5.98 11.24
N PRO A 320 -8.23 6.52 10.02
CA PRO A 320 -8.57 5.74 8.84
C PRO A 320 -7.47 4.73 8.52
N SER A 321 -7.87 3.51 8.17
CA SER A 321 -7.03 2.49 7.54
C SER A 321 -7.46 2.32 6.08
N HIS A 322 -6.49 2.28 5.17
CA HIS A 322 -6.69 2.06 3.74
C HIS A 322 -6.32 0.62 3.36
N GLY A 323 -7.30 -0.21 3.08
CA GLY A 323 -7.08 -1.62 2.78
C GLY A 323 -8.29 -2.47 3.08
N ILE A 324 -8.29 -3.69 2.55
CA ILE A 324 -9.34 -4.67 2.80
C ILE A 324 -9.04 -5.28 4.16
N LYS A 325 -9.95 -5.02 5.11
CA LYS A 325 -9.93 -5.69 6.40
C LYS A 325 -10.09 -7.20 6.18
N TYR A 326 -9.09 -7.96 6.59
CA TYR A 326 -9.15 -9.42 6.52
C TYR A 326 -9.35 -10.08 7.89
N GLY A 327 -9.26 -9.34 8.99
CA GLY A 327 -9.65 -9.80 10.32
C GLY A 327 -8.96 -9.04 11.45
N SER A 328 -9.08 -9.56 12.67
CA SER A 328 -8.45 -9.01 13.88
C SER A 328 -7.26 -9.87 14.29
N PHE A 329 -6.14 -9.69 13.60
CA PHE A 329 -4.93 -10.50 13.79
C PHE A 329 -3.71 -9.64 14.16
N CYS A 330 -2.82 -10.14 14.99
CA CYS A 330 -1.53 -9.46 15.20
C CYS A 330 -0.66 -9.55 13.95
N HIS A 331 0.38 -8.73 13.89
CA HIS A 331 1.33 -8.72 12.77
C HIS A 331 1.97 -10.10 12.54
N GLY A 332 2.49 -10.71 13.61
CA GLY A 332 3.11 -12.03 13.54
C GLY A 332 2.12 -13.18 13.29
N THR A 333 0.82 -12.99 13.51
CA THR A 333 -0.17 -14.07 13.49
C THR A 333 -0.22 -14.80 12.15
N ILE A 334 0.05 -14.15 11.02
CA ILE A 334 0.06 -14.83 9.71
C ILE A 334 1.33 -15.68 9.48
N THR A 335 2.38 -15.49 10.27
CA THR A 335 3.68 -16.16 10.10
C THR A 335 4.10 -17.04 11.28
N ASP A 336 3.34 -17.02 12.38
CA ASP A 336 3.61 -17.79 13.60
C ASP A 336 2.49 -18.82 13.83
N PRO A 337 2.75 -20.11 13.56
CA PRO A 337 1.78 -21.19 13.76
C PRO A 337 1.35 -21.39 15.21
N SER A 338 2.14 -20.89 16.17
CA SER A 338 1.82 -20.97 17.60
C SER A 338 0.88 -19.85 18.06
N ALA A 339 0.70 -18.80 17.25
CA ALA A 339 -0.16 -17.68 17.59
C ALA A 339 -1.64 -18.09 17.54
N SER A 340 -2.40 -17.73 18.57
CA SER A 340 -3.86 -17.82 18.53
C SER A 340 -4.39 -17.03 17.34
N GLY A 341 -5.26 -17.65 16.54
CA GLY A 341 -5.80 -17.03 15.32
C GLY A 341 -4.99 -17.27 14.04
N HIS A 342 -3.86 -18.01 14.08
CA HIS A 342 -3.00 -18.24 12.91
C HIS A 342 -3.77 -18.81 11.72
N ALA A 343 -4.46 -19.94 11.91
CA ALA A 343 -5.21 -20.61 10.85
C ALA A 343 -6.31 -19.70 10.25
N GLN A 344 -6.96 -18.88 11.09
CA GLN A 344 -7.95 -17.90 10.64
C GLN A 344 -7.30 -16.77 9.83
N ALA A 345 -6.13 -16.28 10.24
CA ALA A 345 -5.39 -15.25 9.51
C ALA A 345 -4.95 -15.74 8.13
N VAL A 346 -4.40 -16.95 8.05
CA VAL A 346 -4.02 -17.61 6.79
C VAL A 346 -5.24 -17.82 5.88
N THR A 347 -6.33 -18.37 6.42
CA THR A 347 -7.58 -18.62 5.69
C THR A 347 -8.16 -17.32 5.14
N ALA A 348 -8.27 -16.29 5.97
CA ALA A 348 -8.83 -15.02 5.55
C ALA A 348 -7.96 -14.30 4.51
N ALA A 349 -6.63 -14.34 4.66
CA ALA A 349 -5.72 -13.78 3.66
C ALA A 349 -5.82 -14.53 2.32
N ARG A 350 -5.79 -15.87 2.35
CA ARG A 350 -6.00 -16.73 1.18
C ARG A 350 -7.30 -16.36 0.47
N ASP A 351 -8.41 -16.32 1.19
CA ASP A 351 -9.72 -16.09 0.59
C ASP A 351 -9.81 -14.72 -0.08
N ARG A 352 -9.23 -13.67 0.53
CA ARG A 352 -9.16 -12.35 -0.09
C ARG A 352 -8.26 -12.32 -1.33
N ILE A 353 -7.13 -13.02 -1.30
CA ILE A 353 -6.23 -13.11 -2.47
C ILE A 353 -6.91 -13.84 -3.61
N LEU A 354 -7.53 -14.99 -3.35
CA LEU A 354 -8.20 -15.78 -4.39
C LEU A 354 -9.46 -15.11 -4.91
N ASP A 355 -10.24 -14.44 -4.06
CA ASP A 355 -11.38 -13.62 -4.49
C ASP A 355 -10.90 -12.49 -5.41
N TRP A 356 -9.82 -11.80 -5.03
CA TRP A 356 -9.23 -10.75 -5.86
C TRP A 356 -8.71 -11.27 -7.21
N VAL A 357 -8.06 -12.45 -7.22
CA VAL A 357 -7.51 -13.05 -8.44
C VAL A 357 -8.61 -13.53 -9.38
N PHE A 358 -9.63 -14.23 -8.88
CA PHE A 358 -10.59 -14.98 -9.71
C PHE A 358 -11.96 -14.35 -9.86
N ALA A 359 -12.36 -13.44 -8.97
CA ALA A 359 -13.74 -12.98 -8.91
C ALA A 359 -13.88 -11.45 -8.90
N ARG A 360 -13.15 -10.75 -8.02
CA ARG A 360 -13.38 -9.32 -7.77
C ARG A 360 -12.09 -8.57 -7.54
N ALA A 361 -11.49 -8.10 -8.64
CA ALA A 361 -10.38 -7.16 -8.61
C ALA A 361 -10.89 -5.71 -8.47
N THR A 362 -11.63 -5.43 -7.40
CA THR A 362 -12.15 -4.08 -7.14
C THR A 362 -10.99 -3.08 -7.12
N GLY A 363 -11.13 -2.00 -7.90
CA GLY A 363 -10.26 -0.84 -7.87
C GLY A 363 -10.92 0.33 -7.13
N VAL A 364 -10.15 1.40 -6.94
CA VAL A 364 -10.66 2.69 -6.48
C VAL A 364 -10.75 3.63 -7.67
N ALA A 365 -11.94 4.17 -7.93
CA ALA A 365 -12.15 5.15 -8.99
C ALA A 365 -11.70 6.55 -8.54
N SER A 366 -12.05 6.92 -7.31
CA SER A 366 -11.72 8.23 -6.74
C SER A 366 -11.76 8.14 -5.21
N SER A 367 -10.96 8.97 -4.54
CA SER A 367 -10.94 9.07 -3.08
C SER A 367 -10.61 10.49 -2.62
N GLY A 368 -10.88 10.77 -1.35
CA GLY A 368 -10.57 12.05 -0.77
C GLY A 368 -10.86 12.11 0.71
N SER A 369 -10.64 13.30 1.27
CA SER A 369 -11.00 13.62 2.65
C SER A 369 -11.77 14.94 2.69
N LEU A 370 -12.57 15.10 3.73
CA LEU A 370 -13.37 16.30 3.95
C LEU A 370 -13.47 16.57 5.45
N SER A 371 -13.33 17.82 5.88
CA SER A 371 -13.62 18.21 7.26
C SER A 371 -14.78 19.18 7.30
N THR A 372 -15.61 19.06 8.33
CA THR A 372 -16.65 20.06 8.59
C THR A 372 -16.00 21.41 8.87
N SER A 373 -16.50 22.47 8.25
CA SER A 373 -16.01 23.84 8.49
C SER A 373 -16.34 24.36 9.90
N SER A 374 -17.33 23.76 10.57
CA SER A 374 -17.74 24.08 11.94
C SER A 374 -18.37 22.87 12.62
N SER A 375 -18.38 22.86 13.95
CA SER A 375 -19.11 21.84 14.73
C SER A 375 -20.62 21.93 14.53
N ILE A 376 -21.30 20.80 14.37
CA ILE A 376 -22.76 20.70 14.25
C ILE A 376 -23.38 20.17 15.56
N ALA A 377 -24.62 20.58 15.84
CA ALA A 377 -25.34 20.19 17.05
C ALA A 377 -25.91 18.76 16.96
N TYR A 378 -26.35 18.24 18.10
CA TYR A 378 -27.07 16.98 18.18
C TYR A 378 -28.28 16.93 17.26
N ASN A 379 -28.41 15.83 16.51
CA ASN A 379 -29.40 15.60 15.46
C ASN A 379 -29.36 16.60 14.29
N ALA A 380 -28.41 17.53 14.26
CA ALA A 380 -28.14 18.32 13.08
C ALA A 380 -27.33 17.49 12.07
N SER A 381 -27.47 17.85 10.80
CA SER A 381 -26.71 17.20 9.74
C SER A 381 -25.81 18.18 9.01
N THR A 382 -24.73 17.66 8.45
CA THR A 382 -23.93 18.38 7.45
C THR A 382 -24.77 18.64 6.18
N PRO A 383 -24.29 19.53 5.30
CA PRO A 383 -24.66 19.48 3.90
C PRO A 383 -24.40 18.09 3.30
N THR A 384 -25.06 17.81 2.17
CA THR A 384 -24.73 16.63 1.37
C THR A 384 -23.45 16.91 0.60
N TYR A 385 -22.46 16.04 0.74
CA TYR A 385 -21.19 16.13 0.03
C TYR A 385 -21.23 15.19 -1.18
N ALA A 386 -21.17 15.75 -2.38
CA ALA A 386 -20.98 14.98 -3.60
C ALA A 386 -19.51 14.51 -3.67
N ILE A 387 -19.31 13.25 -4.03
CA ILE A 387 -18.00 12.60 -4.13
C ILE A 387 -17.90 11.73 -5.38
N GLY A 388 -16.66 11.39 -5.75
CA GLY A 388 -16.38 10.64 -6.98
C GLY A 388 -16.20 11.52 -8.20
N SER A 389 -15.80 10.90 -9.31
CA SER A 389 -15.42 11.63 -10.54
C SER A 389 -15.65 10.84 -11.84
N GLY A 390 -16.48 9.79 -11.82
CA GLY A 390 -16.65 8.89 -12.96
C GLY A 390 -15.86 7.59 -12.81
N CYS A 391 -16.39 6.47 -13.30
CA CYS A 391 -15.61 5.23 -13.38
C CYS A 391 -14.52 5.38 -14.45
N PRO A 392 -13.32 4.82 -14.23
CA PRO A 392 -12.35 4.65 -15.30
C PRO A 392 -12.96 3.86 -16.46
N ALA A 393 -12.52 4.13 -17.69
CA ALA A 393 -12.99 3.40 -18.87
C ALA A 393 -12.81 1.87 -18.71
N GLY A 394 -13.80 1.10 -19.15
CA GLY A 394 -13.81 -0.37 -19.03
C GLY A 394 -14.08 -0.89 -17.61
N LYS A 395 -14.62 -0.05 -16.72
CA LYS A 395 -14.97 -0.42 -15.34
C LYS A 395 -16.38 0.01 -14.98
N GLY A 396 -17.10 -0.90 -14.33
CA GLY A 396 -18.39 -0.65 -13.70
C GLY A 396 -18.26 -0.07 -12.30
N ASP A 397 -19.38 0.46 -11.79
CA ASP A 397 -19.51 0.99 -10.44
C ASP A 397 -19.68 -0.14 -9.42
N GLU A 398 -18.96 -0.05 -8.31
CA GLU A 398 -18.97 -1.02 -7.21
C GLU A 398 -19.35 -0.38 -5.86
N GLY A 399 -19.85 0.86 -5.89
CA GLY A 399 -20.35 1.60 -4.74
C GLY A 399 -19.31 2.49 -4.06
N LEU A 400 -19.67 3.04 -2.90
CA LEU A 400 -18.82 3.96 -2.15
C LEU A 400 -18.60 3.53 -0.69
N GLN A 401 -17.51 4.00 -0.11
CA GLN A 401 -17.17 3.80 1.29
C GLN A 401 -16.79 5.12 1.94
N VAL A 402 -17.33 5.37 3.13
CA VAL A 402 -17.04 6.57 3.93
C VAL A 402 -16.79 6.15 5.38
N VAL A 403 -15.75 6.70 5.97
CA VAL A 403 -15.52 6.65 7.42
C VAL A 403 -15.21 8.05 7.92
N GLY A 404 -15.38 8.29 9.22
CA GLY A 404 -15.00 9.57 9.80
C GLY A 404 -14.68 9.50 11.28
N VAL A 405 -13.97 10.51 11.75
CA VAL A 405 -13.70 10.77 13.17
C VAL A 405 -14.58 11.93 13.60
N CYS A 406 -15.37 11.70 14.64
CA CYS A 406 -16.08 12.73 15.39
C CYS A 406 -15.07 13.43 16.31
N LYS A 407 -15.00 14.75 16.22
CA LYS A 407 -14.06 15.61 16.96
C LYS A 407 -14.78 16.41 18.02
N HIS A 408 -14.36 16.28 19.28
CA HIS A 408 -14.99 16.99 20.40
C HIS A 408 -14.48 18.42 20.52
N PRO A 409 -15.29 19.33 21.09
CA PRO A 409 -14.82 20.67 21.45
C PRO A 409 -13.75 20.61 22.54
N GLY A 410 -12.51 20.92 22.19
CA GLY A 410 -11.40 20.91 23.14
C GLY A 410 -10.08 20.54 22.48
N TYR A 411 -8.98 20.69 23.20
CA TYR A 411 -7.67 20.24 22.73
C TYR A 411 -7.55 18.75 23.08
N PHE A 412 -7.45 17.87 22.07
CA PHE A 412 -7.20 16.41 22.16
C PHE A 412 -7.13 15.83 23.59
N ASP A 413 -8.26 15.55 24.22
CA ASP A 413 -8.32 14.90 25.55
C ASP A 413 -8.56 13.38 25.46
N GLY A 414 -8.70 12.85 24.24
CA GLY A 414 -8.83 11.42 23.96
C GLY A 414 -10.27 10.91 23.94
N ASP A 415 -11.27 11.75 23.72
CA ASP A 415 -12.66 11.33 23.55
C ASP A 415 -13.11 11.19 22.08
N ASP A 416 -12.35 11.73 21.12
CA ASP A 416 -12.53 11.56 19.67
C ASP A 416 -12.81 10.09 19.31
N HIS A 417 -13.89 9.85 18.56
CA HIS A 417 -14.32 8.50 18.22
C HIS A 417 -14.68 8.33 16.74
N ALA A 418 -14.65 7.09 16.25
CA ALA A 418 -15.15 6.77 14.93
C ALA A 418 -16.65 7.06 14.84
N ILE A 419 -17.05 7.75 13.77
CA ILE A 419 -18.45 7.98 13.44
C ILE A 419 -19.10 6.64 13.13
N ALA A 420 -20.22 6.35 13.80
CA ALA A 420 -20.98 5.14 13.58
C ALA A 420 -21.55 5.12 12.15
N ALA A 421 -21.61 3.94 11.52
CA ALA A 421 -22.21 3.80 10.20
C ALA A 421 -23.68 4.30 10.17
N SER A 422 -24.41 4.17 11.28
CA SER A 422 -25.78 4.68 11.43
C SER A 422 -25.91 6.21 11.46
N GLU A 423 -24.80 6.93 11.63
CA GLU A 423 -24.73 8.39 11.56
C GLU A 423 -24.43 8.89 10.15
N LEU A 424 -24.04 8.00 9.24
CA LEU A 424 -23.79 8.29 7.84
C LEU A 424 -25.00 7.90 6.99
N THR A 425 -25.48 8.83 6.19
CA THR A 425 -26.38 8.54 5.07
C THR A 425 -25.54 8.53 3.80
N LEU A 426 -25.47 7.37 3.16
CA LEU A 426 -24.76 7.19 1.88
C LEU A 426 -25.79 7.11 0.76
N THR A 427 -25.47 7.71 -0.38
CA THR A 427 -26.28 7.62 -1.59
C THR A 427 -25.35 7.27 -2.74
N ASP A 428 -25.44 6.04 -3.22
CA ASP A 428 -24.71 5.60 -4.41
C ASP A 428 -25.24 6.38 -5.62
N GLY A 429 -24.31 6.94 -6.39
CA GLY A 429 -24.58 7.54 -7.69
C GLY A 429 -24.21 6.55 -8.80
N PRO A 430 -24.55 6.84 -10.06
CA PRO A 430 -24.04 6.06 -11.18
C PRO A 430 -22.57 6.38 -11.45
N ASN A 431 -21.86 5.47 -12.13
CA ASN A 431 -20.53 5.69 -12.68
C ASN A 431 -19.50 6.11 -11.61
N CYS A 432 -19.40 5.38 -10.50
CA CYS A 432 -18.41 5.61 -9.46
C CYS A 432 -18.51 7.04 -8.89
N THR A 433 -19.74 7.51 -8.71
CA THR A 433 -20.06 8.76 -8.03
C THR A 433 -20.99 8.47 -6.87
N GLY A 434 -21.18 9.45 -6.00
CA GLY A 434 -22.18 9.33 -4.97
C GLY A 434 -22.19 10.55 -4.07
N ALA A 435 -22.88 10.40 -2.96
CA ALA A 435 -22.90 11.44 -1.95
C ALA A 435 -22.98 10.84 -0.56
N PHE A 436 -22.54 11.63 0.43
CA PHE A 436 -22.76 11.30 1.82
C PHE A 436 -23.18 12.51 2.63
N LYS A 437 -23.83 12.23 3.75
CA LYS A 437 -24.21 13.20 4.76
C LYS A 437 -23.99 12.58 6.14
N TRP A 438 -23.47 13.37 7.08
CA TRP A 438 -23.35 12.97 8.47
C TRP A 438 -24.42 13.66 9.32
N THR A 439 -25.02 12.90 10.23
CA THR A 439 -25.88 13.44 11.29
C THR A 439 -25.23 13.12 12.62
N GLN A 440 -24.86 14.13 13.40
CA GLN A 440 -24.30 13.90 14.72
C GLN A 440 -25.41 13.28 15.59
N ARG A 441 -25.17 12.07 16.09
CA ARG A 441 -26.08 11.38 17.03
C ARG A 441 -25.40 10.92 18.31
N HIS A 442 -24.11 11.21 18.45
CA HIS A 442 -23.29 10.68 19.52
C HIS A 442 -23.62 11.30 20.90
N ASP A 443 -23.63 12.63 20.99
CA ASP A 443 -23.79 13.35 22.26
C ASP A 443 -24.79 14.50 22.11
N SER A 444 -25.80 14.51 22.97
CA SER A 444 -26.84 15.55 23.03
C SER A 444 -26.41 16.85 23.72
N GLY A 445 -25.33 16.82 24.50
CA GLY A 445 -24.86 17.95 25.29
C GLY A 445 -23.93 18.90 24.54
N ASN A 446 -23.32 18.47 23.43
CA ASN A 446 -22.25 19.21 22.76
C ASN A 446 -22.41 19.26 21.23
N LYS A 447 -21.64 20.16 20.60
CA LYS A 447 -21.50 20.23 19.13
C LYS A 447 -20.20 19.56 18.73
N HIS A 448 -20.18 18.83 17.63
CA HIS A 448 -18.96 18.13 17.20
C HIS A 448 -18.60 18.49 15.77
N ALA A 449 -17.31 18.60 15.51
CA ALA A 449 -16.78 18.63 14.15
C ALA A 449 -16.50 17.20 13.69
N ALA A 450 -16.23 17.02 12.41
CA ALA A 450 -15.80 15.74 11.89
C ALA A 450 -14.77 15.89 10.78
N THR A 451 -13.92 14.87 10.65
CA THR A 451 -13.15 14.62 9.44
C THR A 451 -13.59 13.29 8.87
N PHE A 452 -13.85 13.28 7.57
CA PHE A 452 -14.25 12.14 6.77
C PHE A 452 -13.17 11.78 5.78
N TRP A 453 -13.11 10.49 5.47
CA TRP A 453 -12.37 9.94 4.35
C TRP A 453 -13.36 9.12 3.55
N TRP A 454 -13.24 9.18 2.24
CA TRP A 454 -14.18 8.54 1.34
C TRP A 454 -13.49 7.98 0.11
N LYS A 455 -14.14 7.01 -0.52
CA LYS A 455 -13.79 6.54 -1.85
C LYS A 455 -14.97 5.95 -2.59
N THR A 456 -14.83 5.92 -3.91
CA THR A 456 -15.70 5.22 -4.85
C THR A 456 -14.95 4.05 -5.43
N GLN A 457 -15.64 2.94 -5.60
CA GLN A 457 -15.08 1.66 -6.01
C GLN A 457 -15.49 1.38 -7.45
N SER A 458 -14.58 0.77 -8.19
CA SER A 458 -14.83 0.34 -9.57
C SER A 458 -14.53 -1.14 -9.69
N LEU A 459 -15.30 -1.87 -10.49
CA LEU A 459 -15.00 -3.25 -10.87
C LEU A 459 -14.65 -3.28 -12.35
N PRO A 460 -13.56 -3.96 -12.78
CA PRO A 460 -13.37 -4.21 -14.21
C PRO A 460 -14.60 -4.92 -14.80
N GLU A 461 -14.97 -4.58 -16.04
CA GLU A 461 -16.15 -5.18 -16.70
C GLU A 461 -16.04 -6.71 -16.80
N GLU A 462 -14.83 -7.22 -16.97
CA GLU A 462 -14.51 -8.64 -16.82
C GLU A 462 -14.04 -8.93 -15.38
N GLN A 463 -14.71 -9.87 -14.72
CA GLN A 463 -14.60 -10.09 -13.28
C GLN A 463 -13.24 -10.72 -12.87
N GLY A 464 -12.59 -10.15 -11.85
CA GLY A 464 -11.33 -10.66 -11.29
C GLY A 464 -10.07 -10.16 -12.01
N LEU A 465 -8.90 -10.42 -11.42
CA LEU A 465 -7.61 -10.02 -11.99
C LEU A 465 -7.26 -10.86 -13.22
N LEU A 466 -7.59 -12.15 -13.21
CA LEU A 466 -7.19 -13.07 -14.29
C LEU A 466 -7.67 -12.62 -15.66
N ALA A 467 -8.87 -12.06 -15.75
CA ALA A 467 -9.47 -11.61 -16.99
C ALA A 467 -8.74 -10.41 -17.62
N THR A 468 -7.90 -9.71 -16.86
CA THR A 468 -7.14 -8.55 -17.34
C THR A 468 -5.67 -8.87 -17.65
N LEU A 469 -5.22 -10.09 -17.39
CA LEU A 469 -3.84 -10.47 -17.64
C LEU A 469 -3.63 -10.76 -19.14
N PRO A 470 -2.41 -10.68 -19.68
CA PRO A 470 -2.11 -11.25 -21.00
C PRO A 470 -2.02 -12.79 -20.95
N ALA A 471 -2.48 -13.44 -22.01
CA ALA A 471 -2.15 -14.84 -22.31
C ALA A 471 -0.72 -14.92 -22.91
N ASP A 472 -0.13 -16.12 -22.85
CA ASP A 472 1.21 -16.38 -23.37
C ASP A 472 1.27 -16.45 -24.91
#